data_AF-S0FK59-F1
#
_entry.id   AF-S0FK59-F1
#
_cell.length_a   1.000
_cell.length_b   1.000
_cell.length_c   1.000
_cell.angle_alpha   90.00
_cell.angle_beta   90.00
_cell.angle_gamma   90.00
#
_symmetry.space_group_name_H-M   'P 1'
#
loop_
_entity.id
_entity.type
_entity.pdbx_description
1 polymer ?
#
loop_
_entity_poly.entity_id
_entity_poly.type
_entity_poly.pdbx_seq_one_letter_code
_entity_poly.pdbx_strand_id
1 'polypeptide(L)'
;MNFKTYRRSYKSKKKLWNPEEKQMVFENTHKAIISVDVWEKVQALRKNKRRPTRTGKTNLFSGVAYCADCGAKLYYCTSKSFETRQDHFVCSTSRLKGVETCSTHFIRAVVLEEMVLWHLQYVTSFVTAYEDIFRDKMNAKHTTDRKKQSALRRKHIAQAERRSAELSKLFKRMYEDNVSGKLNDIRFEELSNDYEAEQADLENKLEQWQVELTKQEQHADDVERFICKCRQYTDLIELTPAILNDLVNKVFAEAPDKSDGKRKQNIHISYDLVGILPELNNPIHEEMA
;
A
#
# COMPACT_ATOMS: atom_id res chain seq x y z
N MET A 1 23.45 -20.16 -6.12
CA MET A 1 23.51 -19.46 -7.41
C MET A 1 22.19 -18.75 -7.62
N ASN A 2 22.15 -17.47 -7.97
CA ASN A 2 20.91 -16.69 -8.15
C ASN A 2 20.67 -16.27 -9.61
N PHE A 3 21.44 -16.86 -10.54
CA PHE A 3 21.32 -16.69 -12.00
C PHE A 3 21.10 -15.24 -12.49
N LYS A 4 21.60 -14.23 -11.76
CA LYS A 4 21.41 -12.81 -12.11
C LYS A 4 22.09 -12.41 -13.42
N THR A 5 23.16 -13.10 -13.77
CA THR A 5 23.94 -12.81 -14.98
C THR A 5 24.29 -14.06 -15.74
N TYR A 6 24.33 -13.96 -17.06
CA TYR A 6 24.81 -14.99 -17.96
C TYR A 6 25.94 -14.45 -18.86
N ARG A 7 26.64 -15.35 -19.53
CA ARG A 7 27.59 -15.02 -20.60
C ARG A 7 27.03 -15.56 -21.89
N ARG A 8 27.05 -14.75 -22.96
CA ARG A 8 26.53 -15.14 -24.27
C ARG A 8 27.27 -16.35 -24.87
N SER A 9 28.54 -16.52 -24.51
CA SER A 9 29.33 -17.72 -24.81
C SER A 9 30.45 -17.89 -23.79
N TYR A 10 31.00 -19.10 -23.69
CA TYR A 10 32.17 -19.41 -22.85
C TYR A 10 33.39 -18.51 -23.16
N LYS A 11 33.56 -18.09 -24.43
CA LYS A 11 34.67 -17.24 -24.89
C LYS A 11 34.48 -15.76 -24.55
N SER A 12 33.26 -15.32 -24.26
CA SER A 12 32.98 -13.92 -23.94
C SER A 12 33.11 -13.67 -22.45
N LYS A 13 34.01 -12.75 -22.06
CA LYS A 13 34.18 -12.35 -20.65
C LYS A 13 33.07 -11.39 -20.18
N LYS A 14 32.29 -10.81 -21.10
CA LYS A 14 31.24 -9.82 -20.82
C LYS A 14 30.05 -10.52 -20.15
N LYS A 15 29.72 -10.09 -18.93
CA LYS A 15 28.53 -10.53 -18.19
C LYS A 15 27.33 -9.72 -18.66
N LEU A 16 26.24 -10.41 -18.98
CA LEU A 16 24.95 -9.84 -19.36
C LEU A 16 23.95 -10.15 -18.26
N TRP A 17 22.98 -9.26 -18.05
CA TRP A 17 21.92 -9.47 -17.06
C TRP A 17 20.85 -10.40 -17.61
N ASN A 18 20.39 -11.33 -16.78
CA ASN A 18 19.25 -12.16 -17.13
C ASN A 18 17.94 -11.37 -16.91
N PRO A 19 16.91 -11.59 -17.75
CA PRO A 19 15.56 -11.11 -17.47
C PRO A 19 15.06 -11.67 -16.14
N GLU A 20 14.18 -10.95 -15.45
CA GLU A 20 13.72 -11.29 -14.09
C GLU A 20 13.15 -12.71 -14.00
N GLU A 21 12.42 -13.15 -15.04
CA GLU A 21 11.87 -14.51 -15.18
C GLU A 21 12.90 -15.64 -15.06
N LYS A 22 14.16 -15.36 -15.43
CA LYS A 22 15.27 -16.33 -15.38
C LYS A 22 16.13 -16.19 -14.12
N GLN A 23 15.82 -15.21 -13.26
CA GLN A 23 16.48 -15.04 -11.98
C GLN A 23 15.75 -15.91 -10.96
N MET A 24 16.50 -16.77 -10.26
CA MET A 24 15.93 -17.59 -9.20
C MET A 24 16.28 -16.98 -7.85
N VAL A 25 15.24 -16.72 -7.06
CA VAL A 25 15.34 -16.34 -5.65
C VAL A 25 14.96 -17.57 -4.82
N PHE A 26 15.92 -18.06 -4.03
CA PHE A 26 15.70 -19.16 -3.10
C PHE A 26 15.48 -18.56 -1.72
N GLU A 27 14.24 -18.64 -1.25
CA GLU A 27 13.87 -18.13 0.06
C GLU A 27 14.33 -19.09 1.18
N ASN A 28 14.59 -18.56 2.36
CA ASN A 28 14.81 -19.32 3.61
C ASN A 28 15.94 -20.38 3.57
N THR A 29 16.92 -20.26 2.69
CA THR A 29 18.07 -21.20 2.64
C THR A 29 18.99 -21.10 3.85
N HIS A 30 18.94 -19.98 4.59
CA HIS A 30 19.71 -19.73 5.80
C HIS A 30 18.83 -19.09 6.86
N LYS A 31 19.24 -19.22 8.12
CA LYS A 31 18.59 -18.55 9.24
C LYS A 31 18.58 -17.04 8.99
N ALA A 32 17.39 -16.44 9.01
CA ALA A 32 17.23 -15.00 8.80
C ALA A 32 17.94 -14.22 9.92
N ILE A 33 18.70 -13.20 9.53
CA ILE A 33 19.41 -12.29 10.47
C ILE A 33 18.43 -11.28 11.08
N ILE A 34 17.45 -10.84 10.28
CA ILE A 34 16.39 -9.93 10.67
C ILE A 34 15.05 -10.51 10.25
N SER A 35 13.97 -10.14 10.94
CA SER A 35 12.61 -10.52 10.56
C SER A 35 12.22 -9.92 9.20
N VAL A 36 11.32 -10.61 8.49
CA VAL A 36 10.74 -10.16 7.22
C VAL A 36 10.10 -8.76 7.37
N ASP A 37 9.35 -8.52 8.45
CA ASP A 37 8.71 -7.24 8.72
C ASP A 37 9.70 -6.06 8.75
N VAL A 38 10.84 -6.23 9.44
CA VAL A 38 11.91 -5.23 9.49
C VAL A 38 12.54 -5.03 8.10
N TRP A 39 12.74 -6.10 7.36
CA TRP A 39 13.27 -6.03 5.99
C TRP A 39 12.33 -5.23 5.08
N GLU A 40 11.04 -5.55 5.08
CA GLU A 40 10.02 -4.87 4.27
C GLU A 40 9.92 -3.38 4.61
N LYS A 41 9.91 -3.03 5.91
CA LYS A 41 9.94 -1.63 6.37
C LYS A 41 11.16 -0.89 5.81
N VAL A 42 12.35 -1.47 5.89
CA VAL A 42 13.58 -0.86 5.35
C VAL A 42 13.51 -0.71 3.82
N GLN A 43 12.97 -1.69 3.11
CA GLN A 43 12.76 -1.58 1.66
C GLN A 43 11.78 -0.46 1.31
N ALA A 44 10.69 -0.31 2.06
CA ALA A 44 9.73 0.78 1.88
C ALA A 44 10.37 2.15 2.12
N LEU A 45 11.18 2.30 3.18
CA LEU A 45 11.94 3.52 3.44
C LEU A 45 12.92 3.85 2.32
N ARG A 46 13.60 2.83 1.76
CA ARG A 46 14.54 2.99 0.65
C ARG A 46 13.86 3.43 -0.65
N LYS A 47 12.64 2.99 -0.92
CA LYS A 47 11.83 3.48 -2.07
C LYS A 47 11.58 4.99 -1.97
N ASN A 48 11.49 5.52 -0.76
CA ASN A 48 11.29 6.95 -0.48
C ASN A 48 12.61 7.70 -0.19
N LYS A 49 13.73 7.30 -0.82
CA LYS A 49 15.02 7.97 -0.62
C LYS A 49 14.94 9.46 -0.94
N ARG A 50 15.20 10.29 0.07
CA ARG A 50 15.24 11.74 -0.05
C ARG A 50 16.55 12.15 -0.72
N ARG A 51 16.48 12.93 -1.80
CA ARG A 51 17.66 13.56 -2.40
C ARG A 51 18.03 14.80 -1.58
N PRO A 52 19.30 14.99 -1.20
CA PRO A 52 19.73 16.20 -0.52
C PRO A 52 19.37 17.43 -1.37
N THR A 53 18.68 18.39 -0.77
CA THR A 53 18.35 19.67 -1.38
C THR A 53 19.50 20.65 -1.20
N ARG A 54 19.60 21.65 -2.09
CA ARG A 54 20.64 22.71 -2.02
C ARG A 54 20.59 23.53 -0.73
N THR A 55 19.46 23.54 -0.05
CA THR A 55 19.26 24.19 1.25
C THR A 55 19.78 23.35 2.42
N GLY A 56 19.97 22.03 2.26
CA GLY A 56 20.35 21.11 3.33
C GLY A 56 19.22 20.78 4.32
N LYS A 57 18.11 21.51 4.28
CA LYS A 57 16.94 21.30 5.14
C LYS A 57 16.08 20.16 4.62
N THR A 58 15.60 19.33 5.54
CA THR A 58 14.65 18.25 5.28
C THR A 58 13.57 18.23 6.34
N ASN A 59 12.34 17.92 5.96
CA ASN A 59 11.24 17.78 6.90
C ASN A 59 10.79 16.31 7.04
N LEU A 60 10.35 15.96 8.24
CA LEU A 60 9.84 14.65 8.65
C LEU A 60 8.79 14.08 7.68
N PHE A 61 7.87 14.89 7.18
CA PHE A 61 6.77 14.45 6.30
C PHE A 61 7.14 14.33 4.82
N SER A 62 8.40 14.60 4.46
CA SER A 62 8.86 14.50 3.07
C SER A 62 8.75 13.06 2.56
N GLY A 63 7.85 12.82 1.62
CA GLY A 63 7.57 11.47 1.09
C GLY A 63 6.49 10.69 1.85
N VAL A 64 5.93 11.27 2.92
CA VAL A 64 4.81 10.72 3.72
C VAL A 64 3.53 11.55 3.53
N ALA A 65 3.66 12.85 3.24
CA ALA A 65 2.54 13.74 2.97
C ALA A 65 2.05 13.66 1.51
N TYR A 66 0.74 13.56 1.34
CA TYR A 66 0.01 13.41 0.08
C TYR A 66 -1.14 14.41 -0.01
N CYS A 67 -1.54 14.72 -1.24
CA CYS A 67 -2.75 15.47 -1.54
C CYS A 67 -3.96 14.53 -1.46
N ALA A 68 -5.01 14.94 -0.75
CA ALA A 68 -6.24 14.16 -0.66
C ALA A 68 -6.98 14.05 -2.00
N ASP A 69 -6.99 15.14 -2.79
CA ASP A 69 -7.77 15.20 -4.04
C ASP A 69 -7.11 14.42 -5.20
N CYS A 70 -5.81 14.64 -5.44
CA CYS A 70 -5.12 14.03 -6.59
C CYS A 70 -4.22 12.85 -6.24
N GLY A 71 -4.08 12.51 -4.94
CA GLY A 71 -3.24 11.40 -4.46
C GLY A 71 -1.74 11.58 -4.69
N ALA A 72 -1.29 12.72 -5.25
CA ALA A 72 0.12 12.99 -5.48
C ALA A 72 0.84 13.44 -4.20
N LYS A 73 2.17 13.30 -4.16
CA LYS A 73 2.98 13.71 -3.00
C LYS A 73 2.94 15.23 -2.81
N LEU A 74 2.97 15.68 -1.57
CA LEU A 74 3.21 17.08 -1.26
C LEU A 74 4.71 17.40 -1.34
N TYR A 75 5.04 18.49 -2.03
CA TYR A 75 6.39 18.99 -2.21
C TYR A 75 6.76 19.93 -1.08
N TYR A 76 7.82 19.59 -0.34
CA TYR A 76 8.36 20.41 0.73
C TYR A 76 9.10 21.64 0.16
N CYS A 77 8.62 22.82 0.53
CA CYS A 77 9.11 24.11 0.08
C CYS A 77 9.81 24.81 1.25
N THR A 78 11.13 25.05 1.09
CA THR A 78 11.97 25.75 2.07
C THR A 78 13.03 26.59 1.36
N SER A 79 13.53 27.61 2.05
CA SER A 79 14.66 28.45 1.62
C SER A 79 15.71 28.55 2.73
N LYS A 80 16.94 28.96 2.38
CA LYS A 80 17.97 29.30 3.37
C LYS A 80 17.53 30.48 4.25
N SER A 81 16.79 31.43 3.67
CA SER A 81 16.24 32.60 4.36
C SER A 81 14.97 32.32 5.16
N PHE A 82 14.33 31.15 4.97
CA PHE A 82 13.09 30.85 5.67
C PHE A 82 13.37 30.45 7.11
N GLU A 83 12.58 31.00 8.03
CA GLU A 83 12.44 30.45 9.37
C GLU A 83 11.64 29.16 9.33
N THR A 84 11.80 28.27 10.31
CA THR A 84 11.12 26.97 10.36
C THR A 84 9.59 27.09 10.24
N ARG A 85 8.99 28.16 10.80
CA ARG A 85 7.55 28.44 10.71
C ARG A 85 7.04 28.78 9.30
N GLN A 86 7.94 29.16 8.38
CA GLN A 86 7.60 29.54 7.01
C GLN A 86 7.70 28.37 6.03
N ASP A 87 8.33 27.27 6.45
CA ASP A 87 8.39 26.06 5.67
C ASP A 87 6.99 25.48 5.48
N HIS A 88 6.72 24.98 4.28
CA HIS A 88 5.38 24.54 3.92
C HIS A 88 5.42 23.44 2.86
N PHE A 89 4.29 22.78 2.70
CA PHE A 89 4.04 21.75 1.72
C PHE A 89 3.02 22.24 0.70
N VAL A 90 3.28 21.94 -0.58
CA VAL A 90 2.39 22.26 -1.70
C VAL A 90 2.17 21.01 -2.53
N CYS A 91 0.95 20.77 -3.02
CA CYS A 91 0.71 19.65 -3.93
C CYS A 91 1.65 19.70 -5.16
N SER A 92 2.31 18.59 -5.46
CA SER A 92 3.21 18.51 -6.61
C SER A 92 2.47 18.70 -7.93
N THR A 93 1.24 18.18 -8.05
CA THR A 93 0.41 18.27 -9.26
C THR A 93 0.04 19.72 -9.55
N SER A 94 -0.55 20.44 -8.58
CA SER A 94 -0.89 21.85 -8.76
C SER A 94 0.34 22.71 -9.06
N ARG A 95 1.49 22.40 -8.44
CA ARG A 95 2.75 23.13 -8.67
C ARG A 95 3.35 22.90 -10.06
N LEU A 96 3.29 21.67 -10.58
CA LEU A 96 3.95 21.29 -11.84
C LEU A 96 3.03 21.39 -13.06
N LYS A 97 1.76 21.05 -12.90
CA LYS A 97 0.75 20.98 -13.97
C LYS A 97 -0.28 22.11 -13.93
N GLY A 98 -0.29 22.91 -12.86
CA GLY A 98 -1.19 24.04 -12.68
C GLY A 98 -2.47 23.70 -11.90
N VAL A 99 -3.18 24.76 -11.50
CA VAL A 99 -4.36 24.69 -10.62
C VAL A 99 -5.56 24.00 -11.29
N GLU A 100 -5.63 24.03 -12.61
CA GLU A 100 -6.66 23.36 -13.41
C GLU A 100 -6.69 21.83 -13.19
N THR A 101 -5.53 21.22 -12.90
CA THR A 101 -5.45 19.76 -12.66
C THR A 101 -5.73 19.40 -11.20
N CYS A 102 -5.39 20.29 -10.27
CA CYS A 102 -5.60 20.09 -8.84
C CYS A 102 -5.57 21.45 -8.16
N SER A 103 -6.55 21.70 -7.29
CA SER A 103 -6.61 22.91 -6.47
C SER A 103 -5.31 23.10 -5.67
N THR A 104 -5.01 24.34 -5.27
CA THR A 104 -3.76 24.65 -4.57
C THR A 104 -3.83 24.17 -3.11
N HIS A 105 -3.48 22.90 -2.91
CA HIS A 105 -3.29 22.33 -1.57
C HIS A 105 -2.01 22.87 -0.98
N PHE A 106 -2.15 23.62 0.11
CA PHE A 106 -1.07 24.26 0.83
C PHE A 106 -1.26 23.99 2.32
N ILE A 107 -0.19 23.59 3.00
CA ILE A 107 -0.18 23.46 4.46
C ILE A 107 1.19 23.83 5.01
N ARG A 108 1.25 24.57 6.12
CA ARG A 108 2.52 24.89 6.80
C ARG A 108 3.09 23.62 7.45
N ALA A 109 4.40 23.45 7.39
CA ALA A 109 5.06 22.26 7.93
C ALA A 109 4.85 22.14 9.45
N VAL A 110 4.95 23.24 10.19
CA VAL A 110 4.70 23.28 11.65
C VAL A 110 3.27 22.86 11.99
N VAL A 111 2.29 23.37 11.25
CA VAL A 111 0.87 23.01 11.47
C VAL A 111 0.63 21.53 11.19
N LEU A 112 1.23 20.98 10.13
CA LEU A 112 1.12 19.56 9.83
C LEU A 112 1.74 18.69 10.94
N GLU A 113 2.87 19.11 11.48
CA GLU A 113 3.57 18.42 12.56
C GLU A 113 2.79 18.41 13.86
N GLU A 114 2.29 19.57 14.28
CA GLU A 114 1.45 19.72 15.47
C GLU A 114 0.16 18.88 15.38
N MET A 115 -0.53 18.94 14.23
CA MET A 115 -1.79 18.21 14.04
C MET A 115 -1.58 16.69 14.03
N VAL A 116 -0.51 16.21 13.38
CA VAL A 116 -0.21 14.78 13.35
C VAL A 116 0.25 14.28 14.71
N LEU A 117 1.08 15.05 15.44
CA LEU A 117 1.50 14.69 16.79
C LEU A 117 0.30 14.61 17.74
N TRP A 118 -0.58 15.61 17.72
CA TRP A 118 -1.80 15.63 18.54
C TRP A 118 -2.69 14.43 18.23
N HIS A 119 -2.93 14.14 16.95
CA HIS A 119 -3.78 13.02 16.56
C HIS A 119 -3.14 11.66 16.89
N LEU A 120 -1.81 11.54 16.81
CA LEU A 120 -1.08 10.35 17.26
C LEU A 120 -1.25 10.13 18.76
N GLN A 121 -1.05 11.17 19.58
CA GLN A 121 -1.27 11.10 21.03
C GLN A 121 -2.72 10.71 21.36
N TYR A 122 -3.68 11.27 20.63
CA TYR A 122 -5.09 10.94 20.78
C TYR A 122 -5.36 9.46 20.46
N VAL A 123 -4.86 8.97 19.33
CA VAL A 123 -5.07 7.57 18.92
C VAL A 123 -4.35 6.60 19.86
N THR A 124 -3.10 6.85 20.24
CA THR A 124 -2.37 5.95 21.15
C THR A 124 -3.02 5.90 22.53
N SER A 125 -3.46 7.04 23.07
CA SER A 125 -4.20 7.08 24.34
C SER A 125 -5.56 6.39 24.25
N PHE A 126 -6.33 6.62 23.18
CA PHE A 126 -7.62 5.96 22.98
C PHE A 126 -7.47 4.45 22.84
N VAL A 127 -6.54 3.99 22.00
CA VAL A 127 -6.31 2.56 21.76
C VAL A 127 -5.87 1.86 23.04
N THR A 128 -4.96 2.46 23.82
CA THR A 128 -4.48 1.85 25.07
C THR A 128 -5.53 1.85 26.18
N ALA A 129 -6.41 2.85 26.24
CA ALA A 129 -7.48 2.90 27.24
C ALA A 129 -8.69 2.03 26.87
N TYR A 130 -9.01 1.91 25.57
CA TYR A 130 -10.24 1.30 25.07
C TYR A 130 -9.98 0.29 23.96
N GLU A 131 -9.13 -0.70 24.22
CA GLU A 131 -8.75 -1.70 23.21
C GLU A 131 -9.94 -2.48 22.67
N ASP A 132 -10.86 -2.93 23.54
CA ASP A 132 -12.01 -3.73 23.12
C ASP A 132 -12.95 -2.92 22.22
N ILE A 133 -13.21 -1.66 22.58
CA ILE A 133 -14.00 -0.74 21.76
C ILE A 133 -13.30 -0.47 20.43
N PHE A 134 -11.97 -0.33 20.43
CA PHE A 134 -11.20 -0.15 19.20
C PHE A 134 -11.26 -1.39 18.30
N ARG A 135 -11.10 -2.60 18.87
CA ARG A 135 -11.28 -3.88 18.16
C ARG A 135 -12.66 -3.93 17.53
N ASP A 136 -13.70 -3.60 18.30
CA ASP A 136 -15.07 -3.63 17.83
C ASP A 136 -15.32 -2.57 16.75
N LYS A 137 -14.81 -1.34 16.87
CA LYS A 137 -14.98 -0.32 15.81
C LYS A 137 -14.25 -0.69 14.52
N MET A 138 -13.04 -1.23 14.63
CA MET A 138 -12.27 -1.69 13.47
C MET A 138 -12.91 -2.92 12.83
N ASN A 139 -13.44 -3.83 13.64
CA ASN A 139 -14.14 -5.03 13.19
C ASN A 139 -15.63 -4.83 12.91
N ALA A 140 -16.25 -3.70 13.27
CA ALA A 140 -17.68 -3.44 13.03
C ALA A 140 -17.95 -3.20 11.55
N LYS A 141 -16.95 -2.66 10.82
CA LYS A 141 -16.94 -2.68 9.35
C LYS A 141 -16.87 -4.11 8.77
N HIS A 142 -16.65 -5.14 9.60
CA HIS A 142 -16.63 -6.56 9.23
C HIS A 142 -18.00 -7.19 9.48
N THR A 143 -19.01 -6.61 8.84
CA THR A 143 -20.36 -7.14 8.84
C THR A 143 -20.44 -8.49 8.13
N THR A 144 -21.60 -9.13 8.29
CA THR A 144 -22.07 -10.29 7.52
C THR A 144 -21.80 -10.18 6.02
N ASP A 145 -21.80 -8.96 5.46
CA ASP A 145 -21.58 -8.73 4.04
C ASP A 145 -20.14 -8.98 3.59
N ARG A 146 -19.13 -8.69 4.42
CA ARG A 146 -17.75 -9.04 4.07
C ARG A 146 -17.54 -10.55 4.15
N LYS A 147 -18.12 -11.24 5.14
CA LYS A 147 -18.13 -12.71 5.21
C LYS A 147 -18.81 -13.34 3.99
N LYS A 148 -19.96 -12.79 3.54
CA LYS A 148 -20.62 -13.19 2.30
C LYS A 148 -19.73 -12.94 1.08
N GLN A 149 -19.08 -11.78 0.99
CA GLN A 149 -18.15 -11.47 -0.09
C GLN A 149 -16.94 -12.41 -0.11
N SER A 150 -16.34 -12.74 1.03
CA SER A 150 -15.25 -13.71 1.11
C SER A 150 -15.72 -15.10 0.68
N ALA A 151 -16.94 -15.51 1.05
CA ALA A 151 -17.53 -16.78 0.60
C ALA A 151 -17.79 -16.79 -0.92
N LEU A 152 -18.33 -15.71 -1.47
CA LEU A 152 -18.51 -15.54 -2.93
C LEU A 152 -17.18 -15.57 -3.67
N ARG A 153 -16.16 -14.87 -3.17
CA ARG A 153 -14.80 -14.88 -3.74
C ARG A 153 -14.19 -16.28 -3.73
N ARG A 154 -14.30 -17.01 -2.62
CA ARG A 154 -13.87 -18.42 -2.55
C ARG A 154 -14.58 -19.29 -3.58
N LYS A 155 -15.87 -19.05 -3.83
CA LYS A 155 -16.61 -19.73 -4.90
C LYS A 155 -16.08 -19.37 -6.29
N HIS A 156 -15.78 -18.10 -6.56
CA HIS A 156 -15.18 -17.67 -7.82
C HIS A 156 -13.80 -18.27 -8.06
N ILE A 157 -12.95 -18.34 -7.03
CA ILE A 157 -11.65 -19.01 -7.08
C ILE A 157 -11.84 -20.48 -7.47
N ALA A 158 -12.69 -21.22 -6.74
CA ALA A 158 -12.95 -22.62 -7.04
C ALA A 158 -13.52 -22.84 -8.46
N GLN A 159 -14.33 -21.91 -8.96
CA GLN A 159 -14.87 -21.98 -10.32
C GLN A 159 -13.79 -21.73 -11.38
N ALA A 160 -12.93 -20.73 -11.19
CA ALA A 160 -11.83 -20.44 -12.10
C ALA A 160 -10.77 -21.54 -12.11
N GLU A 161 -10.44 -22.14 -10.97
CA GLU A 161 -9.56 -23.30 -10.88
C GLU A 161 -10.12 -24.50 -11.65
N ARG A 162 -11.42 -24.78 -11.50
CA ARG A 162 -12.09 -25.84 -12.28
C ARG A 162 -12.03 -25.55 -13.78
N ARG A 163 -12.32 -24.32 -14.20
CA ARG A 163 -12.27 -23.92 -15.62
C ARG A 163 -10.87 -24.04 -16.19
N SER A 164 -9.84 -23.59 -15.46
CA SER A 164 -8.44 -23.73 -15.87
C SER A 164 -8.03 -25.21 -16.01
N ALA A 165 -8.47 -26.08 -15.10
CA ALA A 165 -8.24 -27.52 -15.20
C ALA A 165 -9.00 -28.17 -16.38
N GLU A 166 -10.19 -27.68 -16.72
CA GLU A 166 -10.94 -28.11 -17.91
C GLU A 166 -10.24 -27.68 -19.20
N LEU A 167 -9.82 -26.42 -19.31
CA LEU A 167 -9.04 -25.90 -20.44
C LEU A 167 -7.76 -26.71 -20.65
N SER A 168 -7.04 -27.03 -19.57
CA SER A 168 -5.85 -27.89 -19.62
C SER A 168 -6.14 -29.28 -20.22
N LYS A 169 -7.31 -29.86 -19.94
CA LYS A 169 -7.72 -31.15 -20.53
C LYS A 169 -8.12 -30.99 -22.00
N LEU A 170 -8.84 -29.93 -22.33
CA LEU A 170 -9.23 -29.62 -23.71
C LEU A 170 -8.01 -29.39 -24.59
N PHE A 171 -7.01 -28.67 -24.09
CA PHE A 171 -5.76 -28.40 -24.80
C PHE A 171 -4.99 -29.69 -25.10
N LYS A 172 -4.87 -30.60 -24.12
CA LYS A 172 -4.26 -31.93 -24.34
C LYS A 172 -4.96 -32.73 -25.43
N ARG A 173 -6.30 -32.77 -25.39
CA ARG A 173 -7.09 -33.47 -26.40
C ARG A 173 -6.98 -32.82 -27.78
N MET A 174 -7.00 -31.48 -27.85
CA MET A 174 -6.84 -30.76 -29.10
C MET A 174 -5.49 -31.05 -29.75
N TYR A 175 -4.43 -31.13 -28.95
CA TYR A 175 -3.10 -31.52 -29.44
C TYR A 175 -3.09 -32.95 -30.01
N GLU A 176 -3.71 -33.91 -29.30
CA GLU A 176 -3.86 -35.29 -29.78
C GLU A 176 -4.64 -35.35 -31.11
N ASP A 177 -5.73 -34.59 -31.23
CA ASP A 177 -6.55 -34.55 -32.43
C ASP A 177 -5.80 -33.88 -33.61
N ASN A 178 -4.95 -32.87 -33.35
CA ASN A 178 -4.08 -32.27 -34.36
C ASN A 178 -3.02 -33.27 -34.88
N VAL A 179 -2.32 -33.96 -33.96
CA VAL A 179 -1.33 -34.99 -34.33
C VAL A 179 -1.98 -36.15 -35.11
N SER A 180 -3.22 -36.50 -34.80
CA SER A 180 -3.99 -37.52 -35.54
C SER A 180 -4.54 -37.05 -36.89
N GLY A 181 -4.32 -35.79 -37.27
CA GLY A 181 -4.76 -35.20 -38.55
C GLY A 181 -6.26 -34.93 -38.64
N LYS A 182 -7.00 -35.01 -37.53
CA LYS A 182 -8.44 -34.67 -37.49
C LYS A 182 -8.68 -33.17 -37.46
N LEU A 183 -7.67 -32.40 -37.06
CA LEU A 183 -7.67 -30.94 -37.02
C LEU A 183 -6.63 -30.39 -38.00
N ASN A 184 -6.92 -29.25 -38.61
CA ASN A 184 -5.96 -28.53 -39.46
C ASN A 184 -5.14 -27.57 -38.58
N ASP A 185 -3.85 -27.42 -38.88
CA ASP A 185 -2.91 -26.60 -38.11
C ASP A 185 -3.37 -25.16 -37.93
N ILE A 186 -3.99 -24.55 -38.94
CA ILE A 186 -4.54 -23.17 -38.85
C ILE A 186 -5.62 -23.08 -37.77
N ARG A 187 -6.50 -24.10 -37.70
CA ARG A 187 -7.58 -24.14 -36.69
C ARG A 187 -7.04 -24.48 -35.31
N PHE A 188 -6.00 -25.30 -35.24
CA PHE A 188 -5.30 -25.57 -33.98
C PHE A 188 -4.73 -24.28 -33.41
N GLU A 189 -4.03 -23.49 -34.22
CA GLU A 189 -3.42 -22.22 -33.80
C GLU A 189 -4.47 -21.21 -33.31
N GLU A 190 -5.58 -21.05 -34.03
CA GLU A 190 -6.68 -20.17 -33.60
C GLU A 190 -7.25 -20.59 -32.23
N LEU A 191 -7.61 -21.88 -32.08
CA LEU A 191 -8.20 -22.40 -30.85
C LEU A 191 -7.20 -22.43 -29.68
N SER A 192 -5.93 -22.71 -29.94
CA SER A 192 -4.89 -22.70 -28.91
C SER A 192 -4.67 -21.29 -28.37
N ASN A 193 -4.64 -20.29 -29.25
CA ASN A 193 -4.51 -18.89 -28.85
C ASN A 193 -5.69 -18.43 -27.97
N ASP A 194 -6.92 -18.81 -28.32
CA ASP A 194 -8.11 -18.49 -27.53
C ASP A 194 -8.05 -19.12 -26.13
N TYR A 195 -7.64 -20.39 -26.04
CA TYR A 195 -7.52 -21.09 -24.76
C TYR A 195 -6.36 -20.56 -23.90
N GLU A 196 -5.23 -20.22 -24.51
CA GLU A 196 -4.12 -19.58 -23.80
C GLU A 196 -4.51 -18.19 -23.27
N ALA A 197 -5.25 -17.40 -24.06
CA ALA A 197 -5.77 -16.11 -23.63
C ALA A 197 -6.77 -16.25 -22.47
N GLU A 198 -7.70 -17.21 -22.54
CA GLU A 198 -8.64 -17.48 -21.44
C GLU A 198 -7.90 -17.95 -20.17
N GLN A 199 -6.89 -18.83 -20.33
CA GLN A 199 -6.10 -19.31 -19.20
C GLN A 199 -5.32 -18.18 -18.53
N ALA A 200 -4.67 -17.30 -19.31
CA ALA A 200 -3.96 -16.14 -18.78
C ALA A 200 -4.89 -15.18 -18.04
N ASP A 201 -6.10 -14.93 -18.54
CA ASP A 201 -7.10 -14.10 -17.86
C ASP A 201 -7.59 -14.74 -16.55
N LEU A 202 -7.82 -16.06 -16.54
CA LEU A 202 -8.18 -16.80 -15.32
C LEU A 202 -7.07 -16.79 -14.28
N GLU A 203 -5.81 -16.95 -14.67
CA GLU A 203 -4.65 -16.89 -13.78
C GLU A 203 -4.52 -15.49 -13.14
N ASN A 204 -4.64 -14.43 -13.93
CA ASN A 204 -4.63 -13.06 -13.43
C ASN A 204 -5.77 -12.80 -12.43
N LYS A 205 -6.99 -13.29 -12.72
CA LYS A 205 -8.14 -13.16 -11.82
C LYS A 205 -7.95 -13.96 -10.53
N LEU A 206 -7.40 -15.16 -10.62
CA LEU A 206 -7.10 -16.01 -9.46
C LEU A 206 -6.10 -15.31 -8.54
N GLU A 207 -5.00 -14.79 -9.08
CA GLU A 207 -4.01 -14.05 -8.30
C GLU A 207 -4.65 -12.83 -7.59
N GLN A 208 -5.43 -12.04 -8.32
CA GLN A 208 -6.13 -10.88 -7.76
C GLN A 208 -7.10 -11.28 -6.63
N TRP A 209 -7.90 -12.32 -6.81
CA TRP A 209 -8.86 -12.78 -5.80
C TRP A 209 -8.18 -13.39 -4.58
N GLN A 210 -7.08 -14.13 -4.76
CA GLN A 210 -6.29 -14.71 -3.67
C GLN A 210 -5.61 -13.60 -2.84
N VAL A 211 -5.02 -12.60 -3.49
CA VAL A 211 -4.42 -11.43 -2.81
C VAL A 211 -5.47 -10.67 -2.01
N GLU A 212 -6.67 -10.49 -2.54
CA GLU A 212 -7.72 -9.76 -1.81
C GLU A 212 -8.32 -10.58 -0.65
N LEU A 213 -8.41 -11.91 -0.79
CA LEU A 213 -8.85 -12.79 0.30
C LEU A 213 -7.84 -12.81 1.45
N THR A 214 -6.55 -12.93 1.15
CA THR A 214 -5.48 -12.92 2.15
C THR A 214 -5.44 -11.59 2.91
N LYS A 215 -5.58 -10.44 2.23
CA LYS A 215 -5.72 -9.13 2.88
C LYS A 215 -6.92 -9.06 3.83
N GLN A 216 -8.05 -9.65 3.44
CA GLN A 216 -9.24 -9.66 4.28
C GLN A 216 -9.07 -10.50 5.55
N GLU A 217 -8.35 -11.62 5.45
CA GLU A 217 -8.03 -12.52 6.57
C GLU A 217 -6.99 -11.90 7.50
N GLN A 218 -5.96 -11.25 6.95
CA GLN A 218 -4.88 -10.61 7.72
C GLN A 218 -5.33 -9.37 8.50
N HIS A 219 -6.43 -8.72 8.10
CA HIS A 219 -6.88 -7.48 8.74
C HIS A 219 -7.10 -7.62 10.26
N ALA A 220 -7.58 -8.77 10.75
CA ALA A 220 -7.76 -8.97 12.19
C ALA A 220 -6.41 -9.01 12.93
N ASP A 221 -5.43 -9.69 12.36
CA ASP A 221 -4.06 -9.75 12.89
C ASP A 221 -3.38 -8.38 12.80
N ASP A 222 -3.63 -7.62 11.74
CA ASP A 222 -3.13 -6.27 11.53
C ASP A 222 -3.63 -5.28 12.59
N VAL A 223 -4.91 -5.40 12.98
CA VAL A 223 -5.48 -4.62 14.09
C VAL A 223 -4.78 -4.98 15.41
N GLU A 224 -4.57 -6.27 15.69
CA GLU A 224 -3.88 -6.70 16.92
C GLU A 224 -2.44 -6.19 16.97
N ARG A 225 -1.71 -6.30 15.85
CA ARG A 225 -0.34 -5.77 15.71
C ARG A 225 -0.32 -4.25 15.91
N PHE A 226 -1.31 -3.53 15.40
CA PHE A 226 -1.40 -2.09 15.59
C PHE A 226 -1.64 -1.71 17.06
N ILE A 227 -2.54 -2.43 17.76
CA ILE A 227 -2.75 -2.25 19.21
C ILE A 227 -1.43 -2.46 19.97
N CYS A 228 -0.70 -3.53 19.64
CA CYS A 228 0.60 -3.82 20.25
C CYS A 228 1.63 -2.70 20.02
N LYS A 229 1.62 -2.06 18.84
CA LYS A 229 2.47 -0.89 18.57
C LYS A 229 2.04 0.33 19.38
N CYS A 230 0.74 0.62 19.45
CA CYS A 230 0.23 1.76 20.22
C CYS A 230 0.64 1.69 21.69
N ARG A 231 0.67 0.49 22.29
CA ARG A 231 1.14 0.26 23.67
C ARG A 231 2.61 0.64 23.90
N GLN A 232 3.45 0.64 22.86
CA GLN A 232 4.87 1.00 22.98
C GLN A 232 5.07 2.53 23.05
N TYR A 233 4.06 3.31 22.69
CA TYR A 233 4.16 4.76 22.50
C TYR A 233 3.06 5.53 23.24
N THR A 234 2.78 5.16 24.50
CA THR A 234 1.71 5.78 25.30
C THR A 234 2.04 7.23 25.69
N ASP A 235 3.32 7.55 25.93
CA ASP A 235 3.79 8.87 26.38
C ASP A 235 4.56 9.63 25.28
N LEU A 236 3.93 9.80 24.12
CA LEU A 236 4.54 10.54 23.00
C LEU A 236 4.61 12.04 23.29
N ILE A 237 5.80 12.57 23.59
CA ILE A 237 6.01 14.02 23.77
C ILE A 237 6.41 14.68 22.44
N GLU A 238 7.27 14.03 21.65
CA GLU A 238 7.80 14.57 20.39
C GLU A 238 7.66 13.57 19.24
N LEU A 239 7.44 14.11 18.04
CA LEU A 239 7.29 13.31 16.84
C LEU A 239 8.67 13.03 16.19
N THR A 240 9.21 11.83 16.42
CA THR A 240 10.47 11.41 15.79
C THR A 240 10.24 10.72 14.45
N PRO A 241 11.25 10.71 13.54
CA PRO A 241 11.22 9.90 12.32
C PRO A 241 10.96 8.41 12.55
N ALA A 242 11.42 7.86 13.66
CA ALA A 242 11.20 6.45 13.97
C ALA A 242 9.71 6.18 14.24
N ILE A 243 9.09 6.99 15.11
CA ILE A 243 7.68 6.88 15.48
C ILE A 243 6.79 7.09 14.25
N LEU A 244 7.06 8.14 13.45
CA LEU A 244 6.25 8.41 12.26
C LEU A 244 6.30 7.23 11.29
N ASN A 245 7.47 6.68 11.00
CA ASN A 245 7.60 5.57 10.06
C ASN A 245 7.04 4.24 10.59
N ASP A 246 6.88 4.09 11.91
CA ASP A 246 6.36 2.86 12.51
C ASP A 246 4.82 2.86 12.65
N LEU A 247 4.22 4.03 12.90
CA LEU A 247 2.78 4.18 13.10
C LEU A 247 2.04 4.74 11.89
N VAL A 248 2.67 5.57 11.06
CA VAL A 248 2.01 6.30 9.96
C VAL A 248 2.53 5.83 8.61
N ASN A 249 1.61 5.42 7.74
CA ASN A 249 1.91 5.08 6.35
C ASN A 249 1.85 6.33 5.46
N LYS A 250 0.75 7.09 5.54
CA LYS A 250 0.53 8.30 4.72
C LYS A 250 -0.28 9.35 5.47
N VAL A 251 -0.03 10.61 5.17
CA VAL A 251 -0.84 11.74 5.67
C VAL A 251 -1.40 12.49 4.47
N PHE A 252 -2.72 12.62 4.38
CA PHE A 252 -3.42 13.32 3.31
C PHE A 252 -3.88 14.68 3.79
N ALA A 253 -3.52 15.75 3.08
CA ALA A 253 -4.06 17.08 3.34
C ALA A 253 -5.09 17.43 2.27
N GLU A 254 -6.26 17.90 2.69
CA GLU A 254 -7.31 18.44 1.81
C GLU A 254 -7.03 19.89 1.40
N ALA A 255 -7.77 20.39 0.42
CA ALA A 255 -7.73 21.79 0.04
C ALA A 255 -8.24 22.67 1.20
N PRO A 256 -7.66 23.87 1.41
CA PRO A 256 -8.14 24.77 2.43
C PRO A 256 -9.51 25.33 2.06
N ASP A 257 -10.52 25.09 2.90
CA ASP A 257 -11.83 25.72 2.79
C ASP A 257 -11.84 27.10 3.47
N LYS A 258 -12.47 28.08 2.81
CA LYS A 258 -12.62 29.46 3.26
C LYS A 258 -14.07 29.96 3.17
N SER A 259 -15.02 29.06 2.93
CA SER A 259 -16.45 29.36 2.82
C SER A 259 -17.00 30.21 3.98
N ASP A 260 -16.53 29.94 5.20
CA ASP A 260 -16.96 30.56 6.47
C ASP A 260 -16.07 31.76 6.91
N GLY A 261 -15.27 32.33 6.00
CA GLY A 261 -14.34 33.44 6.30
C GLY A 261 -13.11 33.05 7.15
N LYS A 262 -13.14 31.90 7.82
CA LYS A 262 -11.99 31.26 8.49
C LYS A 262 -11.42 30.15 7.62
N ARG A 263 -10.09 30.00 7.60
CA ARG A 263 -9.40 28.90 6.91
C ARG A 263 -9.55 27.61 7.70
N LYS A 264 -10.33 26.65 7.19
CA LYS A 264 -10.44 25.28 7.70
C LYS A 264 -9.75 24.33 6.73
N GLN A 265 -9.10 23.29 7.25
CA GLN A 265 -8.41 22.31 6.41
C GLN A 265 -8.37 20.98 7.15
N ASN A 266 -8.87 19.92 6.52
CA ASN A 266 -8.85 18.59 7.11
C ASN A 266 -7.56 17.86 6.74
N ILE A 267 -7.13 16.99 7.66
CA ILE A 267 -5.96 16.13 7.49
C ILE A 267 -6.41 14.71 7.83
N HIS A 268 -6.21 13.79 6.90
CA HIS A 268 -6.49 12.37 7.11
C HIS A 268 -5.19 11.60 7.29
N ILE A 269 -5.08 10.84 8.38
CA ILE A 269 -3.89 10.05 8.68
C ILE A 269 -4.21 8.58 8.41
N SER A 270 -3.45 7.99 7.51
CA SER A 270 -3.44 6.56 7.26
C SER A 270 -2.34 5.93 8.09
N TYR A 271 -2.76 5.14 9.07
CA TYR A 271 -1.89 4.39 9.96
C TYR A 271 -1.36 3.12 9.29
N ASP A 272 -0.21 2.66 9.76
CA ASP A 272 0.36 1.39 9.35
C ASP A 272 -0.58 0.24 9.76
N LEU A 273 -0.74 -0.74 8.87
CA LEU A 273 -1.63 -1.91 9.01
C LEU A 273 -3.15 -1.62 8.99
N VAL A 274 -3.62 -0.58 9.66
CA VAL A 274 -5.07 -0.33 9.84
C VAL A 274 -5.67 0.75 8.93
N GLY A 275 -4.84 1.49 8.20
CA GLY A 275 -5.34 2.50 7.24
C GLY A 275 -5.91 3.74 7.92
N ILE A 276 -6.92 4.37 7.30
CA ILE A 276 -7.59 5.54 7.86
C ILE A 276 -8.60 5.05 8.90
N LEU A 277 -8.44 5.53 10.14
CA LEU A 277 -9.31 5.14 11.25
C LEU A 277 -10.72 5.71 11.06
N PRO A 278 -11.77 4.98 11.48
CA PRO A 278 -13.10 5.56 11.63
C PRO A 278 -13.08 6.63 12.73
N GLU A 279 -14.12 7.45 12.79
CA GLU A 279 -14.28 8.44 13.86
C GLU A 279 -14.23 7.75 15.23
N LEU A 280 -13.16 8.03 15.97
CA LEU A 280 -12.98 7.52 17.32
C LEU A 280 -13.72 8.46 18.28
N ASN A 281 -15.01 8.24 18.48
CA ASN A 281 -15.73 8.95 19.54
C ASN A 281 -15.35 8.38 20.91
N ASN A 282 -15.02 9.24 21.87
CA ASN A 282 -14.88 8.87 23.27
C ASN A 282 -16.26 8.42 23.79
N PRO A 283 -16.35 7.28 24.49
CA PRO A 283 -17.64 6.78 25.02
C PRO A 283 -18.29 7.73 26.04
N ILE A 284 -17.58 8.76 26.51
CA ILE A 284 -18.08 9.77 27.46
C ILE A 284 -19.15 10.69 26.83
N HIS A 285 -19.25 10.77 25.50
CA HIS A 285 -20.21 11.68 24.84
C HIS A 285 -21.63 11.12 24.64
N GLU A 286 -21.90 9.84 24.92
CA GLU A 286 -23.25 9.27 24.79
C GLU A 286 -24.08 9.31 26.09
N GLU A 287 -23.54 9.79 27.22
CA GLU A 287 -24.27 9.84 28.51
C GLU A 287 -24.50 11.26 29.08
N MET A 288 -24.21 12.33 28.35
CA MET A 288 -24.53 13.68 28.81
C MET A 288 -25.34 14.47 27.77
N ALA A 289 -26.67 14.42 27.97
CA ALA A 289 -27.77 15.22 27.42
C ALA A 289 -28.57 14.61 26.26
#